data_AF-A0A120IHD5-F1
#
_entry.id   AF-A0A120IHD5-F1
#
_cell.length_a   1.000
_cell.length_b   1.000
_cell.length_c   1.000
_cell.angle_alpha   90.00
_cell.angle_beta   90.00
_cell.angle_gamma   90.00
#
_symmetry.space_group_name_H-M   'P 1'
#
loop_
_entity.id
_entity.type
_entity.pdbx_description
1 polymer ?
#
loop_
_entity_poly.entity_id
_entity_poly.type
_entity_poly.pdbx_seq_one_letter_code
_entity_poly.pdbx_strand_id
1 'polypeptide(L)'
;MRRLIIMLFGLITLTGCDKVMEVVNKQQANGKAIGAACRHSGRALEDCYRRNTRIPKADIFAGWKEMNEYMQQKKIEVISPPEDEPPPPVAVKKVEKNDASEEKPAEADKAEH
;
A
#
# COMPACT_ATOMS: atom_id res chain seq x y z
N MET A 1 10.15 -16.84 42.60
CA MET A 1 10.59 -17.06 41.19
C MET A 1 9.44 -17.01 40.19
N ARG A 2 8.53 -18.00 40.13
CA ARG A 2 7.43 -18.05 39.13
C ARG A 2 6.49 -16.83 39.11
N ARG A 3 6.09 -16.31 40.27
CA ARG A 3 5.27 -15.07 40.36
C ARG A 3 6.01 -13.81 39.88
N LEU A 4 7.32 -13.76 40.12
CA LEU A 4 8.21 -12.67 39.69
C LEU A 4 8.42 -12.69 38.17
N ILE A 5 8.56 -13.89 37.58
CA ILE A 5 8.65 -14.07 36.12
C ILE A 5 7.34 -13.64 35.43
N ILE A 6 6.18 -13.98 36.02
CA ILE A 6 4.87 -13.56 35.47
C ILE A 6 4.71 -12.03 35.53
N MET A 7 5.11 -11.38 36.64
CA MET A 7 5.07 -9.91 36.72
C MET A 7 6.04 -9.22 35.77
N LEU A 8 7.26 -9.75 35.61
CA LEU A 8 8.25 -9.21 34.68
C LEU A 8 7.77 -9.33 33.22
N PHE A 9 7.18 -10.48 32.85
CA PHE A 9 6.61 -10.68 31.52
C PHE A 9 5.43 -9.73 31.28
N GLY A 10 4.56 -9.52 32.28
CA GLY A 10 3.49 -8.54 32.23
C GLY A 10 3.99 -7.12 31.92
N LEU A 11 5.04 -6.66 32.60
CA LEU A 11 5.65 -5.34 32.36
C LEU A 11 6.22 -5.18 30.94
N ILE A 12 6.86 -6.22 30.41
CA ILE A 12 7.42 -6.20 29.05
C ILE A 12 6.30 -6.16 28.02
N THR A 13 5.24 -6.95 28.20
CA THR A 13 4.10 -6.94 27.26
C THR A 13 3.38 -5.59 27.22
N LEU A 14 3.25 -4.91 28.36
CA LEU A 14 2.56 -3.62 28.43
C LEU A 14 3.34 -2.51 27.70
N THR A 15 4.66 -2.45 27.90
CA THR A 15 5.53 -1.46 27.23
C THR A 15 5.72 -1.75 25.73
N GLY A 16 5.64 -3.02 25.33
CA GLY A 16 5.63 -3.42 23.92
C GLY A 16 4.38 -2.96 23.16
N CYS A 17 3.20 -2.98 23.79
CA CYS A 17 1.96 -2.54 23.15
C CYS A 17 1.98 -1.06 22.74
N ASP A 18 2.50 -0.17 23.59
CA ASP A 18 2.57 1.26 23.26
C ASP A 18 3.39 1.52 21.99
N LYS A 19 4.52 0.82 21.83
CA LYS A 19 5.38 0.96 20.65
C LYS A 19 4.74 0.42 19.39
N VAL A 20 4.00 -0.69 19.47
CA VAL A 20 3.26 -1.24 18.33
C VAL A 20 2.15 -0.28 17.91
N MET A 21 1.38 0.25 18.87
CA MET A 21 0.32 1.22 18.59
C MET A 21 0.85 2.51 17.97
N GLU A 22 2.04 2.98 18.40
CA GLU A 22 2.70 4.14 17.82
C GLU A 22 2.96 3.95 16.30
N VAL A 23 3.45 2.79 15.89
CA VAL A 23 3.75 2.49 14.48
C VAL A 23 2.47 2.36 13.65
N VAL A 24 1.46 1.66 14.17
CA VAL A 24 0.16 1.50 13.50
C VAL A 24 -0.51 2.86 13.30
N ASN A 25 -0.52 3.71 14.34
CA ASN A 25 -1.12 5.04 14.27
C ASN A 25 -0.40 5.94 13.26
N LYS A 26 0.94 5.84 13.13
CA LYS A 26 1.71 6.57 12.12
C LYS A 26 1.31 6.18 10.70
N GLN A 27 1.13 4.89 10.43
CA GLN A 27 0.71 4.42 9.11
C GLN A 27 -0.70 4.88 8.76
N GLN A 28 -1.63 4.79 9.72
CA GLN A 28 -2.98 5.29 9.55
C GLN A 28 -3.01 6.81 9.31
N ALA A 29 -2.22 7.57 10.07
CA ALA A 29 -2.09 9.02 9.90
C ALA A 29 -1.50 9.37 8.52
N ASN A 30 -0.53 8.58 8.04
CA ASN A 30 0.01 8.74 6.69
C ASN A 30 -1.06 8.52 5.62
N GLY A 31 -1.86 7.45 5.73
CA GLY A 31 -2.94 7.18 4.79
C GLY A 31 -4.00 8.29 4.78
N LYS A 32 -4.39 8.79 5.95
CA LYS A 32 -5.30 9.94 6.06
C LYS A 32 -4.72 11.20 5.41
N ALA A 33 -3.44 11.49 5.64
CA ALA A 33 -2.79 12.66 5.05
C ALA A 33 -2.77 12.59 3.52
N ILE A 34 -2.46 11.42 2.96
CA ILE A 34 -2.50 11.19 1.51
C ILE A 34 -3.92 11.38 0.96
N GLY A 35 -4.92 10.78 1.61
CA GLY A 35 -6.33 10.91 1.22
C GLY A 35 -6.81 12.36 1.24
N ALA A 36 -6.43 13.12 2.26
CA ALA A 36 -6.72 14.54 2.36
C ALA A 36 -6.08 15.35 1.22
N ALA A 37 -4.79 15.12 0.93
CA ALA A 37 -4.10 15.77 -0.19
C ALA A 37 -4.75 15.42 -1.54
N CYS A 38 -5.16 14.17 -1.72
CA CYS A 38 -5.91 13.71 -2.89
C CYS A 38 -7.22 14.46 -3.10
N ARG A 39 -7.96 14.72 -2.01
CA ARG A 39 -9.19 15.53 -2.11
C ARG A 39 -8.90 16.98 -2.46
N HIS A 40 -7.93 17.57 -1.79
CA HIS A 40 -7.54 18.96 -2.02
C HIS A 40 -7.07 19.21 -3.45
N SER A 41 -6.38 18.22 -4.03
CA SER A 41 -5.93 18.23 -5.42
C SER A 41 -7.02 17.91 -6.46
N GLY A 42 -8.21 17.48 -6.01
CA GLY A 42 -9.31 17.15 -6.92
C GLY A 42 -9.11 15.88 -7.75
N ARG A 43 -8.08 15.08 -7.44
CA ARG A 43 -7.84 13.82 -8.15
C ARG A 43 -8.96 12.82 -7.84
N ALA A 44 -9.26 11.98 -8.83
CA ALA A 44 -10.16 10.86 -8.63
C ALA A 44 -9.61 9.91 -7.56
N LEU A 45 -10.47 9.45 -6.65
CA LEU A 45 -10.06 8.59 -5.54
C LEU A 45 -9.42 7.27 -6.02
N GLU A 46 -9.90 6.73 -7.14
CA GLU A 46 -9.32 5.54 -7.78
C GLU A 46 -7.88 5.76 -8.26
N ASP A 47 -7.52 6.97 -8.70
CA ASP A 47 -6.15 7.31 -9.07
C ASP A 47 -5.24 7.34 -7.84
N CYS A 48 -5.76 7.86 -6.73
CA CYS A 48 -5.04 7.85 -5.46
C CYS A 48 -4.78 6.45 -4.92
N TYR A 49 -5.70 5.50 -5.10
CA TYR A 49 -5.43 4.10 -4.76
C TYR A 49 -4.36 3.46 -5.65
N ARG A 50 -4.37 3.75 -6.95
CA ARG A 50 -3.37 3.23 -7.89
C ARG A 50 -1.95 3.75 -7.60
N ARG A 51 -1.82 4.99 -7.14
CA ARG A 51 -0.52 5.60 -6.77
C ARG A 51 0.02 5.12 -5.42
N ASN A 52 -0.87 4.77 -4.50
CA ASN A 52 -0.54 4.49 -3.11
C ASN A 52 -0.84 3.03 -2.73
N THR A 53 -0.32 2.08 -3.50
CA THR A 53 -0.62 0.63 -3.34
C THR A 53 -0.16 0.02 -2.01
N ARG A 54 0.79 0.67 -1.32
CA ARG A 54 1.33 0.24 -0.01
C ARG A 54 0.54 0.77 1.18
N ILE A 55 -0.48 1.59 0.94
CA ILE A 55 -1.27 2.23 1.98
C ILE A 55 -2.67 1.60 1.97
N PRO A 56 -3.26 1.28 3.15
CA PRO A 56 -4.62 0.77 3.21
C PRO A 56 -5.62 1.75 2.57
N LYS A 57 -6.43 1.25 1.62
CA LYS A 57 -7.46 2.05 0.95
C LYS A 57 -8.43 2.72 1.94
N ALA A 58 -8.72 2.03 3.04
CA ALA A 58 -9.58 2.55 4.12
C ALA A 58 -9.03 3.84 4.74
N ASP A 59 -7.72 3.92 4.98
CA ASP A 59 -7.09 5.10 5.60
C ASP A 59 -7.09 6.29 4.63
N ILE A 60 -6.83 6.02 3.35
CA ILE A 60 -6.93 7.02 2.28
C ILE A 60 -8.36 7.56 2.19
N PHE A 61 -9.37 6.68 2.17
CA PHE A 61 -10.77 7.09 2.11
C PHE A 61 -11.18 7.92 3.33
N ALA A 62 -10.76 7.51 4.53
CA ALA A 62 -11.06 8.25 5.76
C ALA A 62 -10.54 9.69 5.69
N GLY A 63 -9.27 9.88 5.30
CA GLY A 63 -8.70 11.22 5.13
C GLY A 63 -9.33 12.03 3.99
N TRP A 64 -9.69 11.38 2.88
CA TRP A 64 -10.39 12.01 1.77
C TRP A 64 -11.76 12.54 2.19
N LYS A 65 -12.52 11.76 2.98
CA LYS A 65 -13.85 12.14 3.47
C LYS A 65 -13.77 13.31 4.45
N GLU A 66 -12.87 13.22 5.43
CA GLU A 66 -12.62 14.30 6.41
C GLU A 66 -12.27 15.61 5.69
N MET A 67 -11.38 15.54 4.69
CA MET A 67 -11.00 16.72 3.90
C MET A 67 -12.13 17.21 3.00
N ASN A 68 -12.95 16.32 2.43
CA ASN A 68 -14.10 16.71 1.62
C ASN A 68 -15.10 17.51 2.46
N GLU A 69 -15.43 17.02 3.64
CA GLU A 69 -16.33 17.71 4.58
C GLU A 69 -15.74 19.07 4.98
N TYR A 70 -14.44 19.12 5.29
CA TYR A 70 -13.75 20.38 5.59
C TYR A 70 -13.80 21.38 4.43
N MET A 71 -13.47 20.96 3.22
CA MET A 71 -13.52 21.83 2.03
C MET A 71 -14.94 22.31 1.72
N GLN A 72 -15.95 21.45 1.90
CA GLN A 72 -17.36 21.82 1.73
C GLN A 72 -17.80 22.87 2.76
N GLN A 73 -17.43 22.69 4.03
CA GLN A 73 -17.75 23.63 5.11
C GLN A 73 -17.03 24.97 4.95
N LYS A 74 -15.79 24.95 4.47
CA LYS A 74 -14.93 26.14 4.36
C LYS A 74 -14.91 26.76 2.95
N LYS A 75 -15.63 26.17 1.98
CA LYS A 75 -15.65 26.59 0.57
C LYS A 75 -14.24 26.73 -0.01
N ILE A 76 -13.37 25.76 0.27
CA ILE A 76 -12.00 25.76 -0.22
C ILE A 76 -12.02 25.22 -1.64
N GLU A 77 -11.33 25.92 -2.53
CA GLU A 77 -11.19 25.52 -3.93
C GLU A 77 -10.21 24.35 -4.09
N VAL A 78 -10.46 23.58 -5.13
CA VAL A 78 -9.60 22.46 -5.54
C VAL A 78 -8.40 23.01 -6.31
N ILE A 79 -7.20 22.59 -5.92
CA ILE A 79 -5.97 22.98 -6.61
C ILE A 79 -5.52 21.83 -7.50
N SER A 80 -5.85 21.91 -8.79
CA SER A 80 -5.49 20.84 -9.74
C SER A 80 -3.97 20.74 -9.86
N PRO A 81 -3.39 19.54 -9.63
CA PRO A 81 -1.98 19.31 -9.85
C PRO A 81 -1.67 19.32 -11.35
N PRO A 82 -0.42 19.62 -11.73
CA PRO A 82 0.01 19.45 -13.11
C PRO A 82 -0.23 18.02 -13.58
N GLU A 83 -0.42 17.87 -14.89
CA GLU A 83 -0.51 16.55 -15.52
C GLU A 83 0.74 15.72 -15.22
N ASP A 84 0.54 14.41 -15.09
CA ASP A 84 1.66 13.51 -14.86
C ASP A 84 2.55 13.45 -16.10
N GLU A 85 3.86 13.54 -15.90
CA GLU A 85 4.81 13.39 -17.00
C GLU A 85 4.63 12.03 -17.67
N PRO A 86 4.66 11.97 -19.02
CA PRO A 86 4.54 10.70 -19.72
C PRO A 86 5.68 9.77 -19.27
N PRO A 87 5.41 8.46 -19.11
CA PRO A 87 6.46 7.51 -18.78
C PRO A 87 7.54 7.59 -19.87
N PRO A 88 8.83 7.49 -19.50
CA PRO A 88 9.90 7.49 -20.49
C PRO A 88 9.63 6.39 -21.51
N PRO A 89 9.92 6.63 -22.81
CA PRO A 89 9.71 5.62 -23.83
C PRO A 89 10.42 4.35 -23.40
N VAL A 90 9.65 3.28 -23.22
CA VAL A 90 10.19 1.97 -22.90
C VAL A 90 11.07 1.60 -24.09
N ALA A 91 12.38 1.68 -23.92
CA ALA A 91 13.31 1.08 -24.86
C ALA A 91 12.98 -0.41 -24.86
N VAL A 92 12.29 -0.86 -25.91
CA VAL A 92 12.08 -2.27 -26.18
C VAL A 92 13.47 -2.84 -26.38
N LYS A 93 14.08 -3.34 -25.29
CA LYS A 93 15.19 -4.28 -25.42
C LYS A 93 14.59 -5.44 -26.20
N LYS A 94 14.97 -5.54 -27.48
CA LYS A 94 14.88 -6.80 -28.24
C LYS A 94 15.36 -7.88 -27.29
N VAL A 95 14.43 -8.71 -26.82
CA VAL A 95 14.79 -9.99 -26.26
C VAL A 95 15.30 -10.76 -27.47
N GLU A 96 16.62 -10.72 -27.68
CA GLU A 96 17.30 -11.71 -28.49
C GLU A 96 17.01 -13.06 -27.84
N LYS A 97 16.20 -13.81 -28.56
CA LYS A 97 15.91 -15.22 -28.37
C LYS A 97 17.24 -15.98 -28.27
N ASN A 98 17.70 -16.24 -27.05
CA ASN A 98 18.64 -17.33 -26.81
C ASN A 98 17.80 -18.55 -26.42
N ASP A 99 17.52 -19.33 -27.46
CA ASP A 99 17.15 -20.74 -27.38
C ASP A 99 18.13 -21.47 -26.47
N ALA A 100 17.65 -21.88 -25.30
CA ALA A 100 18.14 -23.01 -24.53
C ALA A 100 16.99 -23.55 -23.67
N SER A 101 15.87 -23.90 -24.33
CA SER A 101 14.96 -24.92 -23.82
C SER A 101 15.26 -26.19 -24.60
N GLU A 102 16.17 -26.99 -24.06
CA GLU A 102 16.28 -28.39 -24.42
C GLU A 102 15.12 -29.10 -23.72
N GLU A 103 14.02 -29.20 -24.46
CA GLU A 103 12.89 -30.06 -24.13
C GLU A 103 13.26 -31.50 -24.52
N LYS A 104 13.25 -32.41 -23.55
CA LYS A 104 12.94 -33.83 -23.82
C LYS A 104 11.93 -34.31 -22.77
N PRO A 105 11.02 -35.20 -23.18
CA PRO A 105 9.59 -34.90 -23.14
C PRO A 105 8.88 -35.78 -22.12
N ALA A 106 7.74 -35.31 -21.65
CA ALA A 106 6.71 -36.20 -21.16
C ALA A 106 5.96 -36.79 -22.37
N GLU A 107 6.03 -38.11 -22.57
CA GLU A 107 4.95 -38.84 -23.20
C GLU A 107 4.80 -40.22 -22.57
N ALA A 108 3.56 -40.69 -22.60
CA ALA A 108 2.92 -41.61 -21.69
C ALA A 108 2.91 -43.07 -22.15
N ASP A 109 2.50 -43.92 -21.19
CA ASP A 109 1.65 -45.11 -21.36
C ASP A 109 2.28 -46.47 -21.77
N LYS A 110 2.11 -47.42 -20.82
CA LYS A 110 1.54 -48.77 -20.96
C LYS A 110 2.44 -50.03 -20.80
N ALA A 111 1.86 -50.94 -19.98
CA ALA A 111 1.97 -52.41 -19.94
C ALA A 111 3.27 -53.02 -19.34
N GLU A 112 3.29 -54.11 -18.58
CA GLU A 112 2.33 -55.12 -18.08
C GLU A 112 3.15 -56.07 -17.17
N HIS A 113 2.56 -56.64 -16.10
CA HIS A 113 2.66 -58.05 -15.65
C HIS A 113 2.04 -58.23 -14.26
#